data_AF-Q0BV92-F1
#
_entry.id   AF-Q0BV92-F1
#
_cell.length_a   1.000
_cell.length_b   1.000
_cell.length_c   1.000
_cell.angle_alpha   90.00
_cell.angle_beta   90.00
_cell.angle_gamma   90.00
#
_symmetry.space_group_name_H-M   'P 1'
#
loop_
_entity.id
_entity.type
_entity.pdbx_description
1 polymer ?
#
loop_
_entity_poly.entity_id
_entity_poly.type
_entity_poly.pdbx_seq_one_letter_code
_entity_poly.pdbx_strand_id
1 'polypeptide(L)'
;MMTGFFSAGSRSMSVGQHDASRQAALWLARVATACTALIAASCAPHTGHSERFTNNNDGSVELTFLNNPPPGEARRESPSLFVSVGGVRMQAVMDTGSTGLVISATALPENAPLRDLGPAELTYSSSGRIMIGRWVLTRVTVTGAHGHQFISSPIPVLAVTHIACQPTARSCTPSDHPRHVAMLGIGFAREGDHQQQSGPSHNPFLNPSPGMAGDTGTPGYVITFRSVRIGLPSGGAMTLAKRGFSLVKLPPSNIEGDWGPIPACIGVASHSPACGGTMLMDTGVTRMFATVPVTWLSDLSRNGEELATGTPVTITAGDSAAQYSFITGDPGLMTPSAVILVEARTDGHVQRPIFVNTGVHFLNGYDYLYDATNGWAGFRPHRG
;
A
#
# COMPACT_ATOMS: atom_id res chain seq x y z
N MET A 1 -12.05 70.81 -30.52
CA MET A 1 -12.93 70.87 -31.71
C MET A 1 -13.06 69.45 -32.27
N MET A 2 -14.32 69.02 -32.50
CA MET A 2 -14.79 67.88 -33.31
C MET A 2 -14.47 66.44 -32.82
N THR A 3 -15.42 65.68 -32.22
CA THR A 3 -16.56 64.89 -32.80
C THR A 3 -16.10 63.62 -33.57
N GLY A 4 -16.66 62.41 -33.47
CA GLY A 4 -17.87 61.83 -32.85
C GLY A 4 -17.75 60.28 -32.83
N PHE A 5 -18.36 59.56 -31.88
CA PHE A 5 -19.64 58.82 -31.95
C PHE A 5 -19.83 57.86 -33.15
N PHE A 6 -19.90 56.55 -32.85
CA PHE A 6 -20.76 55.60 -33.57
C PHE A 6 -21.56 54.74 -32.56
N SER A 7 -22.82 54.56 -32.94
CA SER A 7 -23.98 54.12 -32.16
C SER A 7 -24.23 52.62 -32.29
N ALA A 8 -24.58 51.95 -31.19
CA ALA A 8 -25.24 50.64 -31.22
C ALA A 8 -26.73 50.82 -30.90
N GLY A 9 -27.58 50.46 -31.88
CA GLY A 9 -29.02 50.63 -31.83
C GLY A 9 -29.75 49.55 -31.02
N SER A 10 -30.85 49.96 -30.40
CA SER A 10 -31.83 49.17 -29.67
C SER A 10 -33.22 49.33 -30.31
N ARG A 11 -34.01 48.24 -30.33
CA ARG A 11 -35.49 48.10 -30.47
C ARG A 11 -35.76 46.59 -30.52
N SER A 12 -36.37 45.91 -29.54
CA SER A 12 -37.70 45.99 -28.89
C SER A 12 -38.89 45.76 -29.83
N MET A 13 -39.59 44.63 -29.60
CA MET A 13 -41.05 44.37 -29.63
C MET A 13 -41.22 42.85 -29.33
N SER A 14 -42.23 42.28 -28.66
CA SER A 14 -43.30 42.73 -27.77
C SER A 14 -44.15 41.48 -27.44
N VAL A 15 -44.28 41.16 -26.15
CA VAL A 15 -45.53 40.85 -25.42
C VAL A 15 -46.41 39.65 -25.86
N GLY A 16 -46.69 38.81 -24.86
CA GLY A 16 -47.82 37.88 -24.78
C GLY A 16 -47.96 37.35 -23.35
N GLN A 17 -48.78 38.02 -22.54
CA GLN A 17 -49.15 37.70 -21.15
C GLN A 17 -50.25 36.63 -21.06
N HIS A 18 -50.47 36.17 -19.81
CA HIS A 18 -51.63 35.46 -19.23
C HIS A 18 -51.48 33.93 -19.14
N ASP A 19 -51.79 33.24 -18.04
CA ASP A 19 -52.48 33.66 -16.82
C ASP A 19 -52.15 32.71 -15.65
N ALA A 20 -52.24 33.24 -14.44
CA ALA A 20 -52.09 32.50 -13.21
C ALA A 20 -53.44 32.05 -12.64
N SER A 21 -53.38 30.95 -11.88
CA SER A 21 -54.11 30.72 -10.61
C SER A 21 -55.48 29.98 -10.59
N ARG A 22 -55.44 28.86 -9.84
CA ARG A 22 -56.26 28.48 -8.66
C ARG A 22 -57.63 27.78 -8.80
N GLN A 23 -57.69 26.64 -8.07
CA GLN A 23 -58.78 26.08 -7.22
C GLN A 23 -60.00 25.44 -7.93
N ALA A 24 -60.73 24.44 -7.42
CA ALA A 24 -60.61 23.45 -6.34
C ALA A 24 -61.86 22.52 -6.40
N ALA A 25 -61.70 21.22 -6.08
CA ALA A 25 -62.66 20.29 -5.44
C ALA A 25 -64.02 19.95 -6.14
N LEU A 26 -64.72 18.81 -5.96
CA LEU A 26 -65.10 18.08 -4.73
C LEU A 26 -66.00 16.84 -5.07
N TRP A 27 -66.13 15.88 -4.11
CA TRP A 27 -67.22 14.87 -3.86
C TRP A 27 -67.14 13.45 -4.50
N LEU A 28 -67.37 12.29 -3.83
CA LEU A 28 -68.05 11.94 -2.55
C LEU A 28 -67.58 10.56 -1.95
N ALA A 29 -67.37 10.52 -0.62
CA ALA A 29 -67.80 9.56 0.46
C ALA A 29 -67.70 8.02 0.29
N ARG A 30 -67.53 7.13 1.31
CA ARG A 30 -67.37 7.08 2.80
C ARG A 30 -66.94 5.62 3.10
N VAL A 31 -66.17 5.29 4.15
CA VAL A 31 -66.62 4.73 5.45
C VAL A 31 -65.39 4.62 6.38
N ALA A 32 -65.60 4.94 7.66
CA ALA A 32 -64.61 5.10 8.72
C ALA A 32 -64.47 3.87 9.65
N THR A 33 -63.59 4.01 10.65
CA THR A 33 -63.38 3.21 11.88
C THR A 33 -62.49 1.96 11.71
N ALA A 34 -61.44 1.69 12.50
CA ALA A 34 -61.18 2.03 13.90
C ALA A 34 -59.67 2.10 14.24
N CYS A 35 -59.32 2.99 15.17
CA CYS A 35 -58.09 2.99 15.94
C CYS A 35 -58.28 2.16 17.22
N THR A 36 -57.45 1.14 17.45
CA THR A 36 -57.06 0.74 18.82
C THR A 36 -55.73 -0.04 18.82
N ALA A 37 -54.75 0.55 19.52
CA ALA A 37 -53.70 -0.04 20.35
C ALA A 37 -53.00 -1.37 19.94
N LEU A 38 -51.68 -1.28 19.75
CA LEU A 38 -50.70 -2.07 20.52
C LEU A 38 -49.29 -1.49 20.31
N ILE A 39 -48.84 -0.69 21.27
CA ILE A 39 -47.43 -0.40 21.50
C ILE A 39 -46.84 -1.66 22.14
N ALA A 40 -46.17 -2.49 21.35
CA ALA A 40 -45.28 -3.52 21.84
C ALA A 40 -43.86 -3.12 21.44
N ALA A 41 -43.12 -2.63 22.44
CA ALA A 41 -41.69 -2.48 22.38
C ALA A 41 -41.06 -3.86 22.22
N SER A 42 -40.52 -4.13 21.04
CA SER A 42 -39.54 -5.19 20.82
C SER A 42 -38.19 -4.54 20.57
N CYS A 43 -37.46 -4.29 21.66
CA CYS A 43 -36.00 -4.31 21.64
C CYS A 43 -35.57 -5.73 21.28
N ALA A 44 -35.56 -6.04 19.98
CA ALA A 44 -34.80 -7.15 19.47
C ALA A 44 -33.33 -6.70 19.39
N PRO A 45 -32.38 -7.48 19.93
CA PRO A 45 -30.98 -7.19 19.69
C PRO A 45 -30.76 -7.22 18.18
N HIS A 46 -30.21 -6.15 17.62
CA HIS A 46 -29.62 -6.20 16.28
C HIS A 46 -28.45 -7.18 16.35
N THR A 47 -28.75 -8.45 16.10
CA THR A 47 -27.78 -9.44 15.66
C THR A 47 -27.16 -8.87 14.38
N GLY A 48 -25.89 -8.46 14.48
CA GLY A 48 -25.13 -7.92 13.37
C GLY A 48 -25.20 -8.86 12.18
N HIS A 49 -25.93 -8.45 11.15
CA HIS A 49 -25.77 -9.02 9.83
C HIS A 49 -24.37 -8.65 9.37
N SER A 50 -23.51 -9.66 9.18
CA SER A 50 -22.25 -9.51 8.48
C SER A 50 -22.57 -9.00 7.07
N GLU A 51 -22.32 -7.72 6.82
CA GLU A 51 -22.51 -7.16 5.50
C GLU A 51 -21.62 -7.90 4.50
N ARG A 52 -22.27 -8.35 3.43
CA ARG A 52 -21.69 -8.99 2.26
C ARG A 52 -20.40 -8.30 1.86
N PHE A 53 -19.31 -9.08 1.86
CA PHE A 53 -18.09 -8.80 1.12
C PHE A 53 -18.48 -8.26 -0.25
N THR A 54 -18.00 -7.07 -0.62
CA THR A 54 -18.06 -6.58 -1.99
C THR A 54 -17.08 -7.41 -2.81
N ASN A 55 -17.42 -8.69 -3.03
CA ASN A 55 -16.77 -9.51 -4.04
C ASN A 55 -16.99 -8.76 -5.34
N ASN A 56 -15.91 -8.25 -5.92
CA ASN A 56 -15.94 -7.95 -7.35
C ASN A 56 -16.37 -9.25 -8.06
N ASN A 57 -17.03 -9.17 -9.21
CA ASN A 57 -17.45 -10.37 -9.95
C ASN A 57 -16.26 -11.30 -10.33
N ASP A 58 -15.02 -10.85 -10.13
CA ASP A 58 -13.78 -11.61 -10.31
C ASP A 58 -13.21 -12.22 -9.03
N GLY A 59 -13.94 -12.09 -7.91
CA GLY A 59 -13.58 -12.66 -6.62
C GLY A 59 -12.69 -11.78 -5.74
N SER A 60 -12.10 -10.70 -6.28
CA SER A 60 -11.16 -9.88 -5.51
C SER A 60 -11.83 -9.02 -4.43
N VAL A 61 -11.06 -8.71 -3.38
CA VAL A 61 -11.44 -7.77 -2.32
C VAL A 61 -10.59 -6.50 -2.45
N GLU A 62 -11.24 -5.34 -2.58
CA GLU A 62 -10.55 -4.06 -2.64
C GLU A 62 -10.65 -3.30 -1.32
N LEU A 63 -9.49 -2.90 -0.79
CA LEU A 63 -9.34 -2.10 0.42
C LEU A 63 -8.76 -0.73 0.07
N THR A 64 -9.57 0.32 0.22
CA THR A 64 -9.13 1.72 0.09
C THR A 64 -8.27 2.14 1.27
N PHE A 65 -7.15 2.81 1.02
CA PHE A 65 -6.28 3.30 2.09
C PHE A 65 -6.92 4.41 2.92
N LEU A 66 -6.55 4.47 4.20
CA LEU A 66 -7.09 5.45 5.17
C LEU A 66 -6.59 6.86 4.92
N ASN A 67 -5.31 6.98 4.56
CA ASN A 67 -4.61 8.24 4.29
C ASN A 67 -4.41 8.44 2.79
N ASN A 68 -5.52 8.38 2.03
CA ASN A 68 -5.48 8.73 0.63
C ASN A 68 -5.31 10.24 0.45
N PRO A 69 -4.39 10.69 -0.41
CA PRO A 69 -4.22 12.11 -0.66
C PRO A 69 -5.47 12.69 -1.35
N PRO A 70 -5.72 13.99 -1.17
CA PRO A 70 -6.79 14.70 -1.87
C PRO A 70 -6.71 14.52 -3.39
N PRO A 71 -7.81 14.75 -4.12
CA PRO A 71 -7.79 14.77 -5.58
C PRO A 71 -6.73 15.75 -6.10
N GLY A 72 -5.85 15.29 -7.01
CA GLY A 72 -4.79 16.10 -7.60
C GLY A 72 -3.48 16.19 -6.81
N GLU A 73 -3.42 15.64 -5.59
CA GLU A 73 -2.20 15.64 -4.77
C GLU A 73 -1.42 14.32 -4.87
N ALA A 74 -0.09 14.40 -4.74
CA ALA A 74 0.78 13.23 -4.68
C ALA A 74 0.67 12.49 -3.34
N ARG A 75 0.90 11.18 -3.38
CA ARG A 75 1.18 10.38 -2.19
C ARG A 75 2.58 10.71 -1.70
N ARG A 76 2.65 11.24 -0.48
CA ARG A 76 3.90 11.55 0.25
C ARG A 76 4.08 10.72 1.52
N GLU A 77 3.10 9.88 1.84
CA GLU A 77 3.07 9.04 3.03
C GLU A 77 2.78 7.60 2.66
N SER A 78 3.36 6.69 3.44
CA SER A 78 3.10 5.25 3.37
C SER A 78 1.59 4.98 3.53
N PRO A 79 0.98 4.15 2.67
CA PRO A 79 -0.43 3.81 2.78
C PRO A 79 -0.71 3.09 4.10
N SER A 80 -1.88 3.34 4.67
CA SER A 80 -2.31 2.68 5.90
C SER A 80 -3.69 2.05 5.78
N LEU A 81 -3.88 0.97 6.51
CA LEU A 81 -5.11 0.20 6.66
C LEU A 81 -5.36 -0.04 8.14
N PHE A 82 -6.59 -0.35 8.52
CA PHE A 82 -6.84 -0.86 9.86
C PHE A 82 -6.51 -2.35 9.90
N VAL A 83 -5.92 -2.80 10.99
CA VAL A 83 -5.72 -4.22 11.33
C VAL A 83 -6.41 -4.51 12.65
N SER A 84 -7.06 -5.65 12.76
CA SER A 84 -7.62 -6.15 14.02
C SER A 84 -7.05 -7.51 14.36
N VAL A 85 -6.52 -7.62 15.58
CA VAL A 85 -5.94 -8.83 16.15
C VAL A 85 -6.47 -9.00 17.56
N GLY A 86 -7.00 -10.18 17.88
CA GLY A 86 -7.56 -10.45 19.22
C GLY A 86 -8.70 -9.49 19.61
N GLY A 87 -9.40 -8.91 18.63
CA GLY A 87 -10.46 -7.92 18.84
C GLY A 87 -9.98 -6.46 18.95
N VAL A 88 -8.67 -6.21 18.99
CA VAL A 88 -8.12 -4.85 19.05
C VAL A 88 -7.81 -4.32 17.67
N ARG A 89 -8.44 -3.19 17.32
CA ARG A 89 -8.24 -2.49 16.05
C ARG A 89 -7.14 -1.43 16.18
N MET A 90 -6.21 -1.44 15.24
CA MET A 90 -5.08 -0.51 15.14
C MET A 90 -4.95 -0.01 13.70
N GLN A 91 -4.41 1.19 13.51
CA GLN A 91 -3.96 1.64 12.19
C GLN A 91 -2.54 1.10 11.95
N ALA A 92 -2.35 0.38 10.85
CA ALA A 92 -1.06 -0.16 10.45
C ALA A 92 -0.61 0.46 9.13
N VAL A 93 0.68 0.70 9.00
CA VAL A 93 1.31 1.01 7.70
C VAL A 93 1.34 -0.27 6.88
N MET A 94 0.86 -0.21 5.63
CA MET A 94 1.03 -1.31 4.68
C MET A 94 2.41 -1.20 4.07
N ASP A 95 3.14 -2.31 4.11
CA ASP A 95 4.56 -2.35 3.79
C ASP A 95 4.89 -3.55 2.89
N THR A 96 5.40 -3.26 1.70
CA THR A 96 5.87 -4.26 0.74
C THR A 96 7.35 -4.57 0.89
N GLY A 97 8.08 -3.81 1.71
CA GLY A 97 9.48 -4.04 2.10
C GLY A 97 9.67 -5.03 3.25
N SER A 98 8.59 -5.44 3.91
CA SER A 98 8.58 -6.51 4.91
C SER A 98 7.47 -7.53 4.66
N THR A 99 7.58 -8.69 5.31
CA THR A 99 6.56 -9.75 5.25
C THR A 99 6.13 -10.12 6.66
N GLY A 100 4.82 -10.15 6.90
CA GLY A 100 4.28 -10.46 8.22
C GLY A 100 3.68 -9.26 8.93
N LEU A 101 2.74 -9.51 9.84
CA LEU A 101 2.15 -8.49 10.70
C LEU A 101 3.01 -8.33 11.96
N VAL A 102 3.45 -7.10 12.22
CA VAL A 102 4.20 -6.73 13.43
C VAL A 102 3.37 -5.74 14.24
N ILE A 103 3.09 -6.07 15.50
CA ILE A 103 2.31 -5.22 16.41
C ILE A 103 2.98 -5.12 17.77
N SER A 104 2.67 -4.06 18.52
CA SER A 104 3.05 -4.01 19.93
C SER A 104 2.33 -5.09 20.73
N ALA A 105 3.06 -5.83 21.56
CA ALA A 105 2.48 -6.74 22.53
C ALA A 105 1.55 -6.02 23.52
N THR A 106 1.83 -4.74 23.82
CA THR A 106 0.98 -3.92 24.72
C THR A 106 -0.38 -3.56 24.12
N ALA A 107 -0.57 -3.78 22.81
CA ALA A 107 -1.85 -3.58 22.15
C ALA A 107 -2.74 -4.83 22.22
N LEU A 108 -2.21 -5.99 22.61
CA LEU A 108 -2.98 -7.22 22.73
C LEU A 108 -3.70 -7.28 24.08
N PRO A 109 -4.95 -7.78 24.14
CA PRO A 109 -5.60 -8.03 25.42
C PRO A 109 -4.84 -9.09 26.22
N GLU A 110 -4.61 -8.85 27.52
CA GLU A 110 -3.85 -9.76 28.40
C GLU A 110 -4.44 -11.18 28.46
N ASN A 111 -5.76 -11.30 28.26
CA ASN A 111 -6.53 -12.52 28.29
C ASN A 111 -6.94 -13.03 26.90
N ALA A 112 -6.36 -12.49 25.82
CA ALA A 112 -6.61 -13.01 24.49
C ALA A 112 -6.04 -14.44 24.38
N PRO A 113 -6.83 -15.45 23.97
CA PRO A 113 -6.36 -16.83 23.85
C PRO A 113 -5.53 -17.00 22.57
N LEU A 114 -4.36 -16.35 22.54
CA LEU A 114 -3.44 -16.41 21.41
C LEU A 114 -2.46 -17.56 21.63
N ARG A 115 -2.34 -18.44 20.64
CA ARG A 115 -1.37 -19.54 20.70
C ARG A 115 0.03 -18.98 20.48
N ASP A 116 0.86 -19.08 21.50
CA ASP A 116 2.28 -18.75 21.45
C ASP A 116 3.05 -19.75 20.59
N LEU A 117 3.86 -19.26 19.66
CA LEU A 117 4.71 -20.05 18.76
C LEU A 117 6.20 -19.91 19.09
N GLY A 118 6.58 -19.09 20.08
CA GLY A 118 7.95 -18.93 20.53
C GLY A 118 8.55 -17.54 20.23
N PRO A 119 9.82 -17.33 20.66
CA PRO A 119 10.56 -16.10 20.41
C PRO A 119 10.73 -15.79 18.93
N ALA A 120 10.82 -14.51 18.62
CA ALA A 120 10.84 -14.01 17.26
C ALA A 120 11.53 -12.66 17.12
N GLU A 121 12.14 -12.43 15.97
CA GLU A 121 12.74 -11.16 15.60
C GLU A 121 12.50 -10.83 14.12
N LEU A 122 12.33 -9.54 13.83
CA LEU A 122 12.30 -8.99 12.47
C LEU A 122 13.04 -7.65 12.44
N THR A 123 13.94 -7.47 11.47
CA THR A 123 14.66 -6.19 11.31
C THR A 123 14.14 -5.37 10.15
N TYR A 124 13.86 -4.09 10.40
CA TYR A 124 13.57 -3.08 9.38
C TYR A 124 14.86 -2.36 8.98
N SER A 125 15.60 -2.92 8.02
CA SER A 125 16.92 -2.44 7.58
C SER A 125 16.96 -0.95 7.17
N SER A 126 15.87 -0.43 6.60
CA SER A 126 15.73 0.99 6.24
C SER A 126 15.78 1.95 7.44
N SER A 127 15.29 1.50 8.60
CA SER A 127 15.30 2.27 9.86
C SER A 127 16.37 1.79 10.85
N GLY A 128 16.92 0.60 10.63
CA GLY A 128 17.79 -0.11 11.54
C GLY A 128 17.11 -0.57 12.84
N ARG A 129 15.77 -0.61 12.89
CA ARG A 129 15.02 -1.12 14.04
C ARG A 129 14.97 -2.63 14.02
N ILE A 130 15.28 -3.23 15.16
CA ILE A 130 15.20 -4.67 15.40
C ILE A 130 13.98 -4.90 16.29
N MET A 131 12.95 -5.53 15.75
CA MET A 131 11.68 -5.77 16.43
C MET A 131 11.75 -7.13 17.11
N ILE A 132 11.76 -7.15 18.44
CA ILE A 132 11.99 -8.36 19.23
C ILE A 132 10.73 -8.69 20.03
N GLY A 133 10.33 -9.95 20.02
CA GLY A 133 9.14 -10.40 20.71
C GLY A 133 8.86 -11.88 20.53
N ARG A 134 7.58 -12.19 20.29
CA ARG A 134 7.11 -13.57 20.11
C ARG A 134 6.14 -13.67 18.95
N TRP A 135 6.19 -14.81 18.25
CA TRP A 135 5.16 -15.15 17.28
C TRP A 135 3.91 -15.62 18.02
N VAL A 136 2.76 -15.04 17.69
CA VAL A 136 1.45 -15.50 18.15
C VAL A 136 0.59 -15.89 16.95
N LEU A 137 -0.09 -17.03 17.01
CA LEU A 137 -0.96 -17.50 15.94
C LEU A 137 -2.36 -16.94 16.11
N THR A 138 -2.83 -16.16 15.12
CA THR A 138 -4.13 -15.51 15.20
C THR A 138 -4.66 -15.11 13.82
N ARG A 139 -5.97 -14.88 13.73
CA ARG A 139 -6.56 -14.31 12.52
C ARG A 139 -6.33 -12.81 12.51
N VAL A 140 -6.07 -12.27 11.32
CA VAL A 140 -5.95 -10.83 11.08
C VAL A 140 -7.14 -10.39 10.26
N THR A 141 -7.87 -9.38 10.74
CA THR A 141 -8.85 -8.67 9.91
C THR A 141 -8.21 -7.36 9.44
N VAL A 142 -8.12 -7.16 8.14
CA VAL A 142 -7.64 -5.93 7.53
C VAL A 142 -8.84 -5.16 6.98
N THR A 143 -8.95 -3.87 7.28
CA THR A 143 -10.12 -3.05 6.92
C THR A 143 -9.68 -1.75 6.25
N GLY A 144 -10.28 -1.46 5.10
CA GLY A 144 -10.09 -0.20 4.36
C GLY A 144 -10.94 0.95 4.91
N ALA A 145 -10.79 2.13 4.32
CA ALA A 145 -11.49 3.36 4.73
C ALA A 145 -13.02 3.26 4.66
N HIS A 146 -13.55 2.49 3.71
CA HIS A 146 -14.98 2.32 3.48
C HIS A 146 -15.56 1.07 4.16
N GLY A 147 -14.85 0.50 5.13
CA GLY A 147 -15.33 -0.63 5.93
C GLY A 147 -15.20 -1.99 5.26
N HIS A 148 -14.79 -2.07 3.98
CA HIS A 148 -14.47 -3.34 3.31
C HIS A 148 -13.36 -4.07 4.06
N GLN A 149 -13.48 -5.39 4.17
CA GLN A 149 -12.59 -6.21 4.99
C GLN A 149 -12.04 -7.40 4.23
N PHE A 150 -10.82 -7.76 4.59
CA PHE A 150 -10.18 -9.03 4.27
C PHE A 150 -9.80 -9.72 5.58
N ILE A 151 -10.13 -11.01 5.74
CA ILE A 151 -9.80 -11.77 6.95
C ILE A 151 -8.88 -12.92 6.56
N SER A 152 -7.77 -13.05 7.27
CA SER A 152 -6.84 -14.15 7.07
C SER A 152 -7.29 -15.42 7.81
N SER A 153 -6.81 -16.56 7.33
CA SER A 153 -6.61 -17.74 8.17
C SER A 153 -5.68 -17.40 9.34
N PRO A 154 -5.63 -18.18 10.43
CA PRO A 154 -4.65 -17.96 11.47
C PRO A 154 -3.22 -17.96 10.90
N ILE A 155 -2.51 -16.86 11.07
CA ILE A 155 -1.12 -16.67 10.65
C ILE A 155 -0.25 -16.25 11.85
N PRO A 156 1.07 -16.44 11.80
CA PRO A 156 1.96 -15.87 12.80
C PRO A 156 1.97 -14.34 12.73
N VAL A 157 1.84 -13.70 13.89
CA VAL A 157 1.91 -12.25 14.09
C VAL A 157 3.00 -11.97 15.12
N LEU A 158 3.90 -11.02 14.84
CA LEU A 158 4.98 -10.66 15.76
C LEU A 158 4.42 -9.71 16.81
N ALA A 159 4.24 -10.21 18.03
CA ALA A 159 3.92 -9.41 19.21
C ALA A 159 5.23 -8.88 19.83
N VAL A 160 5.56 -7.63 19.52
CA VAL A 160 6.81 -6.97 19.90
C VAL A 160 6.78 -6.54 21.36
N THR A 161 7.77 -6.98 22.13
CA THR A 161 7.98 -6.59 23.52
C THR A 161 9.13 -5.61 23.69
N HIS A 162 10.08 -5.59 22.74
CA HIS A 162 11.27 -4.74 22.78
C HIS A 162 11.68 -4.30 21.37
N ILE A 163 12.22 -3.09 21.25
CA ILE A 163 12.90 -2.60 20.04
C ILE A 163 14.36 -2.35 20.37
N ALA A 164 15.25 -3.03 19.66
CA ALA A 164 16.66 -2.70 19.63
C ALA A 164 17.03 -1.96 18.34
N CYS A 165 18.27 -1.48 18.26
CA CYS A 165 18.78 -0.75 17.11
C CYS A 165 20.03 -1.43 16.57
N GLN A 166 20.13 -1.53 15.24
CA GLN A 166 21.38 -1.92 14.60
C GLN A 166 22.49 -0.90 14.94
N PRO A 167 23.75 -1.33 15.11
CA PRO A 167 24.85 -0.42 15.45
C PRO A 167 25.06 0.71 14.43
N THR A 168 24.74 0.44 13.16
CA THR A 168 24.87 1.38 12.04
C THR A 168 23.59 2.19 11.77
N ALA A 169 22.55 2.02 12.58
CA ALA A 169 21.29 2.71 12.40
C ALA A 169 21.45 4.22 12.67
N ARG A 170 21.15 5.03 11.66
CA ARG A 170 21.27 6.50 11.77
C ARG A 170 20.20 7.14 12.63
N SER A 171 19.00 6.56 12.61
CA SER A 171 17.82 7.10 13.28
C SER A 171 17.01 5.94 13.85
N CYS A 172 17.47 5.43 14.99
CA CYS A 172 16.75 4.43 15.75
C CYS A 172 16.87 4.73 17.25
N THR A 173 15.76 4.61 17.96
CA THR A 173 15.71 4.74 19.42
C THR A 173 15.23 3.41 19.98
N PRO A 174 16.04 2.73 20.82
CA PRO A 174 15.59 1.52 21.49
C PRO A 174 14.38 1.82 22.38
N SER A 175 13.50 0.83 22.57
CA SER A 175 12.33 0.98 23.42
C SER A 175 11.99 -0.33 24.10
N ASP A 176 11.94 -0.29 25.42
CA ASP A 176 11.25 -1.31 26.21
C ASP A 176 9.74 -1.07 26.12
N HIS A 177 8.96 -2.14 25.96
CA HIS A 177 7.50 -2.08 25.88
C HIS A 177 6.97 -1.07 24.86
N PRO A 178 7.38 -1.17 23.58
CA PRO A 178 7.07 -0.18 22.57
C PRO A 178 5.56 -0.07 22.37
N ARG A 179 5.04 1.15 22.26
CA ARG A 179 3.62 1.42 21.96
C ARG A 179 3.48 1.87 20.50
N HIS A 180 2.25 1.81 19.97
CA HIS A 180 1.93 2.29 18.62
C HIS A 180 2.75 1.62 17.49
N VAL A 181 3.16 0.38 17.70
CA VAL A 181 3.75 -0.46 16.66
C VAL A 181 2.63 -1.21 15.95
N ALA A 182 2.48 -0.97 14.66
CA ALA A 182 1.60 -1.73 13.77
C ALA A 182 2.09 -1.60 12.33
N MET A 183 2.63 -2.69 11.78
CA MET A 183 3.12 -2.78 10.41
C MET A 183 2.55 -4.01 9.72
N LEU A 184 1.87 -3.80 8.60
CA LEU A 184 1.25 -4.83 7.78
C LEU A 184 2.21 -5.17 6.63
N GLY A 185 3.13 -6.09 6.88
CA GLY A 185 4.09 -6.59 5.90
C GLY A 185 3.42 -7.55 4.91
N ILE A 186 3.41 -7.18 3.64
CA ILE A 186 2.80 -7.94 2.53
C ILE A 186 3.80 -8.25 1.41
N GLY A 187 5.09 -7.98 1.62
CA GLY A 187 6.15 -8.23 0.65
C GLY A 187 6.45 -9.71 0.41
N PHE A 188 7.42 -9.94 -0.48
CA PHE A 188 8.03 -11.22 -0.83
C PHE A 188 9.55 -11.04 -0.92
N ALA A 189 10.33 -12.12 -1.03
CA ALA A 189 11.80 -12.07 -1.09
C ALA A 189 12.45 -11.32 0.09
N ARG A 190 11.92 -11.45 1.32
CA ARG A 190 12.41 -10.71 2.51
C ARG A 190 13.25 -11.52 3.48
N GLU A 191 13.23 -12.84 3.39
CA GLU A 191 13.93 -13.75 4.29
C GLU A 191 15.42 -13.38 4.45
N GLY A 192 16.10 -13.16 3.32
CA GLY A 192 17.52 -12.78 3.27
C GLY A 192 17.87 -11.38 3.77
N ASP A 193 16.90 -10.53 4.15
CA ASP A 193 17.13 -9.20 4.74
C ASP A 193 16.78 -9.19 6.23
N HIS A 194 17.35 -10.14 6.99
CA HIS A 194 17.15 -10.24 8.43
C HIS A 194 15.68 -10.46 8.84
N GLN A 195 14.93 -11.19 8.01
CA GLN A 195 13.55 -11.62 8.29
C GLN A 195 13.42 -13.13 8.12
N GLN A 196 14.39 -13.90 8.63
CA GLN A 196 14.55 -15.34 8.38
C GLN A 196 13.32 -16.19 8.73
N GLN A 197 12.48 -15.69 9.63
CA GLN A 197 11.25 -16.36 10.06
C GLN A 197 10.01 -15.92 9.27
N SER A 198 10.14 -14.96 8.34
CA SER A 198 9.02 -14.37 7.60
C SER A 198 9.01 -14.84 6.15
N GLY A 199 7.84 -15.26 5.69
CA GLY A 199 7.64 -15.75 4.32
C GLY A 199 6.16 -15.70 3.92
N PRO A 200 5.76 -16.35 2.81
CA PRO A 200 4.38 -16.30 2.31
C PRO A 200 3.31 -16.68 3.34
N SER A 201 3.62 -17.59 4.27
CA SER A 201 2.73 -17.99 5.38
C SER A 201 2.47 -16.89 6.42
N HIS A 202 3.27 -15.84 6.44
CA HIS A 202 3.13 -14.68 7.33
C HIS A 202 2.39 -13.53 6.64
N ASN A 203 2.32 -13.53 5.31
CA ASN A 203 1.63 -12.49 4.55
C ASN A 203 0.11 -12.67 4.68
N PRO A 204 -0.63 -11.76 5.33
CA PRO A 204 -2.07 -11.94 5.50
C PRO A 204 -2.80 -12.03 4.16
N PHE A 205 -2.38 -11.28 3.14
CA PHE A 205 -3.05 -11.24 1.83
C PHE A 205 -2.88 -12.52 1.02
N LEU A 206 -1.96 -13.41 1.40
CA LEU A 206 -1.77 -14.71 0.75
C LEU A 206 -2.43 -15.85 1.51
N ASN A 207 -2.97 -15.58 2.70
CA ASN A 207 -3.58 -16.58 3.58
C ASN A 207 -5.02 -16.21 3.92
N PRO A 208 -5.94 -16.08 2.94
CA PRO A 208 -7.35 -15.78 3.20
C PRO A 208 -8.00 -16.83 4.11
N SER A 209 -8.99 -16.44 4.90
CA SER A 209 -9.75 -17.38 5.72
C SER A 209 -10.51 -18.38 4.84
N PRO A 210 -10.81 -19.60 5.33
CA PRO A 210 -11.74 -20.49 4.63
C PRO A 210 -13.06 -19.77 4.36
N GLY A 211 -13.62 -19.96 3.17
CA GLY A 211 -14.79 -19.20 2.69
C GLY A 211 -14.46 -17.87 2.03
N MET A 212 -13.26 -17.31 2.25
CA MET A 212 -12.71 -16.26 1.40
C MET A 212 -11.75 -16.81 0.35
N ALA A 213 -10.97 -17.85 0.64
CA ALA A 213 -9.93 -18.35 -0.28
C ALA A 213 -10.44 -18.79 -1.67
N GLY A 214 -11.70 -19.23 -1.78
CA GLY A 214 -12.36 -19.57 -3.06
C GLY A 214 -13.10 -18.38 -3.70
N ASP A 215 -13.38 -17.35 -2.90
CA ASP A 215 -13.91 -16.09 -3.39
C ASP A 215 -12.75 -15.22 -3.90
N THR A 216 -11.62 -15.13 -3.20
CA THR A 216 -10.47 -14.24 -3.46
C THR A 216 -9.56 -14.69 -4.60
N GLY A 217 -10.09 -15.03 -5.77
CA GLY A 217 -9.32 -15.23 -7.01
C GLY A 217 -8.00 -16.03 -6.90
N THR A 218 -7.03 -15.74 -7.77
CA THR A 218 -5.66 -16.30 -7.68
C THR A 218 -4.83 -15.54 -6.61
N PRO A 219 -4.10 -16.22 -5.71
CA PRO A 219 -3.26 -15.56 -4.70
C PRO A 219 -2.31 -14.51 -5.25
N GLY A 220 -2.40 -13.30 -4.70
CA GLY A 220 -1.68 -12.13 -5.17
C GLY A 220 -2.48 -10.86 -4.93
N TYR A 221 -1.94 -9.72 -5.34
CA TYR A 221 -2.59 -8.44 -5.16
C TYR A 221 -2.15 -7.40 -6.20
N VAL A 222 -2.98 -6.38 -6.39
CA VAL A 222 -2.63 -5.15 -7.09
C VAL A 222 -2.69 -3.99 -6.12
N ILE A 223 -1.61 -3.23 -6.04
CA ILE A 223 -1.53 -1.97 -5.30
C ILE A 223 -1.63 -0.84 -6.30
N THR A 224 -2.57 0.07 -6.06
CA THR A 224 -2.73 1.30 -6.82
C THR A 224 -2.33 2.49 -5.97
N PHE A 225 -2.44 3.68 -6.54
CA PHE A 225 -2.33 4.92 -5.79
C PHE A 225 -3.27 5.02 -4.58
N ARG A 226 -4.46 4.38 -4.61
CA ARG A 226 -5.53 4.60 -3.63
C ARG A 226 -5.98 3.37 -2.85
N SER A 227 -5.63 2.19 -3.31
CA SER A 227 -6.15 0.95 -2.76
C SER A 227 -5.19 -0.21 -2.96
N VAL A 228 -5.45 -1.29 -2.22
CA VAL A 228 -4.94 -2.62 -2.54
C VAL A 228 -6.12 -3.53 -2.87
N ARG A 229 -6.01 -4.25 -3.99
CA ARG A 229 -6.96 -5.27 -4.43
C ARG A 229 -6.32 -6.64 -4.23
N ILE A 230 -6.90 -7.42 -3.34
CA ILE A 230 -6.40 -8.72 -2.89
C ILE A 230 -7.15 -9.81 -3.65
N GLY A 231 -6.41 -10.79 -4.16
CA GLY A 231 -6.91 -11.74 -5.13
C GLY A 231 -6.80 -11.19 -6.56
N LEU A 232 -6.18 -11.97 -7.43
CA LEU A 232 -6.09 -11.69 -8.85
C LEU A 232 -7.26 -12.37 -9.58
N PRO A 233 -7.74 -11.83 -10.71
CA PRO A 233 -8.77 -12.51 -11.49
C PRO A 233 -8.30 -13.90 -11.94
N SER A 234 -9.24 -14.76 -12.34
CA SER A 234 -8.90 -16.03 -13.00
C SER A 234 -7.92 -15.80 -14.18
N GLY A 235 -6.87 -16.62 -14.24
CA GLY A 235 -5.73 -16.41 -15.14
C GLY A 235 -4.61 -15.50 -14.59
N GLY A 236 -4.74 -15.00 -13.36
CA GLY A 236 -3.68 -14.33 -12.61
C GLY A 236 -3.07 -13.13 -13.33
N ALA A 237 -1.74 -13.03 -13.28
CA ALA A 237 -1.00 -11.96 -13.94
C ALA A 237 -1.25 -11.89 -15.45
N MET A 238 -1.46 -13.01 -16.14
CA MET A 238 -1.68 -13.04 -17.59
C MET A 238 -2.96 -12.29 -17.98
N THR A 239 -4.02 -12.39 -17.16
CA THR A 239 -5.24 -11.61 -17.35
C THR A 239 -4.97 -10.11 -17.14
N LEU A 240 -4.11 -9.76 -16.18
CA LEU A 240 -3.74 -8.36 -15.93
C LEU A 240 -2.80 -7.79 -16.99
N ALA A 241 -1.98 -8.60 -17.66
CA ALA A 241 -1.19 -8.16 -18.80
C ALA A 241 -2.07 -7.61 -19.93
N LYS A 242 -3.19 -8.30 -20.22
CA LYS A 242 -4.22 -7.82 -21.17
C LYS A 242 -4.90 -6.52 -20.73
N ARG A 243 -4.76 -6.14 -19.44
CA ARG A 243 -5.27 -4.89 -18.86
C ARG A 243 -4.16 -3.83 -18.67
N GLY A 244 -3.07 -3.97 -19.41
CA GLY A 244 -2.01 -2.98 -19.52
C GLY A 244 -0.86 -3.12 -18.51
N PHE A 245 -0.76 -4.24 -17.79
CA PHE A 245 0.42 -4.52 -16.99
C PHE A 245 1.55 -5.09 -17.86
N SER A 246 2.74 -4.52 -17.73
CA SER A 246 3.98 -5.13 -18.17
C SER A 246 4.48 -6.05 -17.06
N LEU A 247 4.82 -7.30 -17.39
CA LEU A 247 5.14 -8.32 -16.40
C LEU A 247 6.64 -8.66 -16.38
N VAL A 248 7.13 -8.97 -15.18
CA VAL A 248 8.49 -9.47 -14.93
C VAL A 248 8.39 -10.83 -14.26
N LYS A 249 9.00 -11.86 -14.87
CA LYS A 249 9.07 -13.18 -14.24
C LYS A 249 10.04 -13.10 -13.07
N LEU A 250 9.55 -13.45 -11.89
CA LEU A 250 10.39 -13.52 -10.70
C LEU A 250 11.18 -14.83 -10.71
N PRO A 251 12.47 -14.80 -10.32
CA PRO A 251 13.25 -16.02 -10.11
C PRO A 251 12.65 -16.82 -8.93
N PRO A 252 12.81 -18.15 -8.90
CA PRO A 252 12.35 -18.95 -7.76
C PRO A 252 13.12 -18.59 -6.48
N SER A 253 12.45 -18.69 -5.34
CA SER A 253 13.08 -18.65 -4.01
C SER A 253 13.42 -20.06 -3.53
N ASN A 254 14.35 -20.16 -2.59
CA ASN A 254 14.58 -21.38 -1.80
C ASN A 254 13.51 -21.57 -0.71
N ILE A 255 12.69 -20.55 -0.43
CA ILE A 255 11.55 -20.63 0.47
C ILE A 255 10.31 -21.08 -0.30
N GLU A 256 9.63 -22.10 0.22
CA GLU A 256 8.43 -22.65 -0.40
C GLU A 256 7.34 -21.58 -0.57
N GLY A 257 6.80 -21.49 -1.79
CA GLY A 257 5.76 -20.52 -2.15
C GLY A 257 6.23 -19.06 -2.26
N ASP A 258 7.53 -18.79 -2.08
CA ASP A 258 8.12 -17.47 -2.22
C ASP A 258 8.83 -17.31 -3.58
N TRP A 259 9.13 -16.06 -3.92
CA TRP A 259 9.83 -15.70 -5.14
C TRP A 259 11.01 -14.81 -4.81
N GLY A 260 12.03 -14.84 -5.66
CA GLY A 260 13.16 -13.93 -5.56
C GLY A 260 12.81 -12.52 -6.05
N PRO A 261 13.70 -11.55 -5.82
CA PRO A 261 13.43 -10.13 -6.04
C PRO A 261 13.30 -9.77 -7.53
N ILE A 262 12.77 -8.58 -7.81
CA ILE A 262 12.58 -8.06 -9.16
C ILE A 262 13.94 -7.67 -9.74
N PRO A 263 14.40 -8.23 -10.88
CA PRO A 263 15.62 -7.78 -11.54
C PRO A 263 15.53 -6.30 -11.93
N ALA A 264 16.62 -5.54 -11.80
CA ALA A 264 16.61 -4.12 -12.16
C ALA A 264 17.99 -3.56 -12.52
N CYS A 265 17.96 -2.40 -13.17
CA CYS A 265 19.10 -1.52 -13.40
C CYS A 265 18.88 -0.15 -12.79
N ILE A 266 19.97 0.54 -12.42
CA ILE A 266 19.96 1.94 -11.98
C ILE A 266 20.93 2.77 -12.81
N GLY A 267 20.47 3.91 -13.33
CA GLY A 267 21.29 4.98 -13.91
C GLY A 267 21.30 6.18 -12.98
N VAL A 268 22.48 6.77 -12.76
CA VAL A 268 22.65 7.94 -11.88
C VAL A 268 23.58 8.96 -12.54
N ALA A 269 23.14 10.21 -12.62
CA ALA A 269 23.84 11.29 -13.33
C ALA A 269 24.19 10.89 -14.77
N SER A 270 25.45 11.09 -15.18
CA SER A 270 25.97 10.72 -16.50
C SER A 270 26.60 9.33 -16.55
N HIS A 271 26.50 8.53 -15.49
CA HIS A 271 27.09 7.19 -15.47
C HIS A 271 26.29 6.22 -16.36
N SER A 272 26.99 5.24 -16.94
CA SER A 272 26.33 4.13 -17.62
C SER A 272 25.47 3.35 -16.62
N PRO A 273 24.23 2.93 -16.99
CA PRO A 273 23.36 2.19 -16.08
C PRO A 273 24.03 0.92 -15.53
N ALA A 274 23.97 0.74 -14.20
CA ALA A 274 24.43 -0.47 -13.52
C ALA A 274 23.28 -1.49 -13.47
N CYS A 275 23.49 -2.64 -14.12
CA CYS A 275 22.51 -3.73 -14.26
C CYS A 275 22.94 -4.99 -13.50
N GLY A 276 22.05 -6.00 -13.47
CA GLY A 276 22.26 -7.23 -12.69
C GLY A 276 21.93 -7.07 -11.21
N GLY A 277 21.24 -5.98 -10.87
CA GLY A 277 20.74 -5.70 -9.53
C GLY A 277 19.29 -6.09 -9.34
N THR A 278 18.73 -5.61 -8.24
CA THR A 278 17.36 -5.90 -7.86
C THR A 278 16.61 -4.64 -7.43
N MET A 279 15.30 -4.68 -7.56
CA MET A 279 14.38 -3.64 -7.15
C MET A 279 13.40 -4.18 -6.11
N LEU A 280 13.12 -3.34 -5.14
CA LEU A 280 12.04 -3.45 -4.17
C LEU A 280 11.12 -2.24 -4.36
N MET A 281 9.84 -2.51 -4.66
CA MET A 281 8.80 -1.51 -4.52
C MET A 281 8.37 -1.54 -3.05
N ASP A 282 8.77 -0.54 -2.28
CA ASP A 282 8.57 -0.48 -0.82
C ASP A 282 7.57 0.62 -0.46
N THR A 283 6.41 0.22 0.02
CA THR A 283 5.37 1.13 0.48
C THR A 283 5.58 1.61 1.92
N GLY A 284 6.47 0.98 2.69
CA GLY A 284 6.76 1.30 4.08
C GLY A 284 7.61 2.55 4.27
N VAL A 285 8.30 3.04 3.23
CA VAL A 285 9.23 4.18 3.33
C VAL A 285 8.99 5.26 2.28
N THR A 286 9.28 6.52 2.62
CA THR A 286 9.19 7.67 1.71
C THR A 286 10.53 8.03 1.05
N ARG A 287 11.64 7.59 1.65
CA ARG A 287 12.99 7.73 1.08
C ARG A 287 13.27 6.54 0.18
N MET A 288 13.98 6.78 -0.90
CA MET A 288 14.58 5.72 -1.70
C MET A 288 15.88 5.27 -1.03
N PHE A 289 16.18 3.98 -1.08
CA PHE A 289 17.49 3.44 -0.69
C PHE A 289 18.12 2.77 -1.90
N ALA A 290 19.40 3.03 -2.15
CA ALA A 290 20.09 2.48 -3.31
C ALA A 290 21.51 2.05 -2.97
N THR A 291 21.99 1.00 -3.62
CA THR A 291 23.43 0.76 -3.79
C THR A 291 23.82 1.15 -5.21
N VAL A 292 24.99 1.74 -5.34
CA VAL A 292 25.60 2.12 -6.63
C VAL A 292 27.02 1.52 -6.68
N PRO A 293 27.64 1.42 -7.86
CA PRO A 293 29.05 1.10 -7.96
C PRO A 293 29.90 2.00 -7.05
N VAL A 294 30.83 1.40 -6.30
CA VAL A 294 31.64 2.13 -5.31
C VAL A 294 32.46 3.25 -5.94
N THR A 295 32.83 3.10 -7.22
CA THR A 295 33.56 4.09 -8.00
C THR A 295 32.75 5.37 -8.27
N TRP A 296 31.43 5.36 -8.05
CA TRP A 296 30.58 6.55 -8.23
C TRP A 296 30.42 7.36 -6.94
N LEU A 297 30.79 6.81 -5.78
CA LEU A 297 30.44 7.40 -4.48
C LEU A 297 31.10 8.76 -4.22
N SER A 298 32.34 8.97 -4.68
CA SER A 298 33.06 10.24 -4.54
C SER A 298 32.36 11.40 -5.26
N ASP A 299 31.68 11.10 -6.35
CA ASP A 299 31.15 12.10 -7.29
C ASP A 299 29.68 12.42 -7.02
N LEU A 300 28.97 11.49 -6.37
CA LEU A 300 27.52 11.54 -6.25
C LEU A 300 27.01 12.00 -4.89
N SER A 301 27.82 11.90 -3.84
CA SER A 301 27.28 12.03 -2.48
C SER A 301 27.46 13.40 -1.85
N ARG A 302 26.36 13.93 -1.28
CA ARG A 302 26.35 15.18 -0.51
C ARG A 302 27.13 15.07 0.81
N ASN A 303 27.24 13.87 1.38
CA ASN A 303 27.88 13.61 2.68
C ASN A 303 28.45 12.17 2.80
N GLY A 304 28.66 11.50 1.67
CA GLY A 304 29.01 10.07 1.63
C GLY A 304 27.85 9.11 1.97
N GLU A 305 26.59 9.54 1.96
CA GLU A 305 25.43 8.71 2.34
C GLU A 305 24.10 9.04 1.64
N GLU A 306 24.00 10.18 0.96
CA GLU A 306 22.80 10.63 0.24
C GLU A 306 23.22 11.20 -1.10
N LEU A 307 22.45 10.96 -2.17
CA LEU A 307 22.69 11.57 -3.47
C LEU A 307 22.50 13.09 -3.40
N ALA A 308 23.39 13.83 -4.05
CA ALA A 308 23.26 15.29 -4.16
C ALA A 308 21.96 15.69 -4.88
N THR A 309 21.35 16.80 -4.47
CA THR A 309 20.20 17.43 -5.15
C THR A 309 20.54 17.78 -6.59
N GLY A 310 19.56 17.69 -7.51
CA GLY A 310 19.78 17.96 -8.92
C GLY A 310 20.36 16.78 -9.71
N THR A 311 20.51 15.62 -9.07
CA THR A 311 21.05 14.40 -9.70
C THR A 311 19.92 13.65 -10.42
N PRO A 312 20.00 13.44 -11.75
CA PRO A 312 19.08 12.57 -12.46
C PRO A 312 19.25 11.11 -12.01
N VAL A 313 18.14 10.44 -11.76
CA VAL A 313 18.10 9.01 -11.43
C VAL A 313 17.07 8.32 -12.31
N THR A 314 17.44 7.16 -12.85
CA THR A 314 16.54 6.28 -13.62
C THR A 314 16.65 4.85 -13.13
N ILE A 315 15.51 4.20 -12.94
CA ILE A 315 15.39 2.81 -12.53
C ILE A 315 14.63 2.07 -13.63
N THR A 316 15.18 0.97 -14.11
CA THR A 316 14.51 0.08 -15.06
C THR A 316 14.23 -1.25 -14.38
N ALA A 317 12.96 -1.64 -14.29
CA ALA A 317 12.52 -2.90 -13.70
C ALA A 317 12.34 -3.98 -14.78
N GLY A 318 12.94 -5.15 -14.57
CA GLY A 318 13.00 -6.24 -15.55
C GLY A 318 13.54 -5.77 -16.90
N ASP A 319 13.05 -6.38 -17.98
CA ASP A 319 13.36 -5.99 -19.36
C ASP A 319 12.52 -4.78 -19.79
N SER A 320 12.58 -3.68 -19.03
CA SER A 320 11.80 -2.44 -19.23
C SER A 320 10.31 -2.54 -18.94
N ALA A 321 9.89 -3.43 -18.03
CA ALA A 321 8.50 -3.51 -17.59
C ALA A 321 8.05 -2.22 -16.85
N ALA A 322 8.97 -1.53 -16.19
CA ALA A 322 8.77 -0.16 -15.70
C ALA A 322 10.04 0.68 -15.89
N GLN A 323 9.84 1.98 -16.12
CA GLN A 323 10.88 3.00 -16.12
C GLN A 323 10.51 4.12 -15.15
N TYR A 324 11.28 4.28 -14.09
CA TYR A 324 11.03 5.25 -13.03
C TYR A 324 12.18 6.23 -12.99
N SER A 325 11.88 7.50 -13.28
CA SER A 325 12.89 8.55 -13.40
C SER A 325 12.47 9.81 -12.66
N PHE A 326 13.44 10.48 -12.06
CA PHE A 326 13.25 11.75 -11.34
C PHE A 326 14.59 12.50 -11.22
N ILE A 327 14.54 13.75 -10.77
CA ILE A 327 15.72 14.51 -10.35
C ILE A 327 15.66 14.67 -8.83
N THR A 328 16.73 14.30 -8.12
CA THR A 328 16.76 14.36 -6.65
C THR A 328 16.46 15.77 -6.14
N GLY A 329 15.54 15.86 -5.17
CA GLY A 329 15.14 17.12 -4.53
C GLY A 329 14.29 18.06 -5.38
N ASP A 330 13.88 17.64 -6.59
CA ASP A 330 12.84 18.35 -7.34
C ASP A 330 11.44 18.15 -6.70
N PRO A 331 10.43 18.97 -7.01
CA PRO A 331 9.08 18.83 -6.45
C PRO A 331 8.21 17.81 -7.19
N GLY A 332 8.78 16.96 -8.04
CA GLY A 332 8.06 16.00 -8.87
C GLY A 332 7.20 15.03 -8.05
N LEU A 333 6.06 14.62 -8.61
CA LEU A 333 5.10 13.74 -7.90
C LEU A 333 5.73 12.40 -7.53
N MET A 334 6.56 11.86 -8.42
CA MET A 334 7.26 10.60 -8.19
C MET A 334 8.63 10.78 -7.53
N THR A 335 9.02 11.99 -7.13
CA THR A 335 10.36 12.21 -6.55
C THR A 335 10.38 11.78 -5.09
N PRO A 336 11.26 10.85 -4.68
CA PRO A 336 11.36 10.43 -3.28
C PRO A 336 11.88 11.57 -2.41
N SER A 337 11.55 11.53 -1.11
CA SER A 337 11.96 12.62 -0.18
C SER A 337 13.48 12.76 -0.03
N ALA A 338 14.23 11.69 -0.31
CA ALA A 338 15.68 11.64 -0.40
C ALA A 338 16.09 10.31 -1.08
N VAL A 339 17.32 10.24 -1.61
CA VAL A 339 17.92 8.98 -2.08
C VAL A 339 19.13 8.66 -1.21
N ILE A 340 18.95 7.67 -0.36
CA ILE A 340 19.93 7.23 0.62
C ILE A 340 20.81 6.16 0.01
N LEU A 341 22.12 6.39 -0.01
CA LEU A 341 23.10 5.42 -0.43
C LEU A 341 23.39 4.46 0.73
N VAL A 342 23.10 3.18 0.52
CA VAL A 342 23.32 2.14 1.53
C VAL A 342 24.81 1.79 1.55
N GLU A 343 25.42 1.93 2.73
CA GLU A 343 26.79 1.51 3.04
C GLU A 343 27.93 2.14 2.22
N ALA A 344 27.78 3.41 1.85
CA ALA A 344 28.84 4.18 1.22
C ALA A 344 30.06 4.47 2.14
N ARG A 345 30.09 3.96 3.38
CA ARG A 345 31.05 4.31 4.45
C ARG A 345 31.83 3.16 5.08
N THR A 346 31.80 1.94 4.56
CA THR A 346 32.68 0.89 5.13
C THR A 346 34.12 1.14 4.70
N ASP A 347 34.99 1.31 5.69
CA ASP A 347 36.45 1.32 5.55
C ASP A 347 36.86 0.09 4.72
N GLY A 348 37.15 0.29 3.42
CA GLY A 348 37.46 -0.80 2.49
C GLY A 348 36.53 -0.96 1.28
N HIS A 349 35.52 -0.10 1.08
CA HIS A 349 34.68 0.00 -0.13
C HIS A 349 34.36 -1.36 -0.78
N VAL A 350 33.72 -2.26 -0.03
CA VAL A 350 33.30 -3.55 -0.59
C VAL A 350 32.08 -3.32 -1.49
N GLN A 351 32.21 -3.66 -2.78
CA GLN A 351 31.11 -3.57 -3.73
C GLN A 351 29.96 -4.49 -3.29
N ARG A 352 28.79 -3.91 -3.06
CA ARG A 352 27.55 -4.66 -2.85
C ARG A 352 26.82 -4.93 -4.16
N PRO A 353 25.99 -5.99 -4.23
CA PRO A 353 25.04 -6.13 -5.33
C PRO A 353 24.20 -4.86 -5.49
N ILE A 354 23.89 -4.53 -6.74
CA ILE A 354 23.02 -3.40 -7.04
C ILE A 354 21.62 -3.68 -6.49
N PHE A 355 21.09 -2.73 -5.75
CA PHE A 355 19.81 -2.81 -5.07
C PHE A 355 19.14 -1.44 -5.09
N VAL A 356 17.85 -1.43 -5.35
CA VAL A 356 17.02 -0.23 -5.34
C VAL A 356 15.74 -0.49 -4.57
N ASN A 357 15.56 0.19 -3.45
CA ASN A 357 14.27 0.37 -2.81
C ASN A 357 13.69 1.71 -3.30
N THR A 358 12.58 1.67 -4.04
CA THR A 358 11.99 2.86 -4.65
C THR A 358 11.23 3.78 -3.71
N GLY A 359 10.78 3.25 -2.57
CA GLY A 359 9.84 3.93 -1.68
C GLY A 359 8.43 4.12 -2.29
N VAL A 360 7.55 4.67 -1.46
CA VAL A 360 6.12 4.81 -1.76
C VAL A 360 5.83 5.73 -2.96
N HIS A 361 6.75 6.63 -3.28
CA HIS A 361 6.59 7.61 -4.35
C HIS A 361 6.45 6.97 -5.73
N PHE A 362 6.92 5.72 -5.91
CA PHE A 362 6.71 4.93 -7.11
C PHE A 362 5.22 4.80 -7.47
N LEU A 363 4.34 4.69 -6.47
CA LEU A 363 2.90 4.59 -6.66
C LEU A 363 2.25 5.86 -7.22
N ASN A 364 2.97 6.98 -7.31
CA ASN A 364 2.47 8.19 -7.99
C ASN A 364 2.48 8.07 -9.51
N GLY A 365 3.21 7.10 -10.08
CA GLY A 365 3.26 6.89 -11.53
C GLY A 365 2.91 5.49 -11.98
N TYR A 366 2.79 4.53 -11.07
CA TYR A 366 2.57 3.13 -11.41
C TYR A 366 1.58 2.45 -10.46
N ASP A 367 0.78 1.56 -11.03
CA ASP A 367 0.20 0.45 -10.28
C ASP A 367 1.20 -0.70 -10.23
N TYR A 368 1.16 -1.45 -9.14
CA TYR A 368 2.06 -2.58 -8.86
C TYR A 368 1.25 -3.87 -8.66
N LEU A 369 1.72 -4.95 -9.26
CA LEU A 369 1.11 -6.28 -9.20
C LEU A 369 2.11 -7.26 -8.61
N TYR A 370 1.64 -8.15 -7.74
CA TYR A 370 2.32 -9.37 -7.38
C TYR A 370 1.38 -10.58 -7.56
N ASP A 371 1.82 -11.57 -8.33
CA ASP A 371 1.19 -12.89 -8.50
C ASP A 371 2.04 -13.93 -7.78
N ALA A 372 1.57 -14.33 -6.59
CA ALA A 372 2.28 -15.25 -5.72
C ALA A 372 2.24 -16.70 -6.23
N THR A 373 1.21 -17.06 -7.01
CA THR A 373 1.09 -18.42 -7.55
C THR A 373 2.09 -18.66 -8.66
N ASN A 374 2.21 -17.70 -9.58
CA ASN A 374 2.97 -17.88 -10.80
C ASN A 374 4.31 -17.12 -10.80
N GLY A 375 4.58 -16.31 -9.78
CA GLY A 375 5.83 -15.58 -9.63
C GLY A 375 5.99 -14.50 -10.66
N TRP A 376 5.06 -13.56 -10.68
CA TRP A 376 5.15 -12.36 -11.50
C TRP A 376 5.08 -11.12 -10.64
N ALA A 377 5.98 -10.17 -10.90
CA ALA A 377 5.71 -8.77 -10.61
C ALA A 377 5.13 -8.12 -11.87
N GLY A 378 4.31 -7.09 -11.71
CA GLY A 378 3.79 -6.34 -12.84
C GLY A 378 3.69 -4.86 -12.55
N PHE A 379 3.81 -4.07 -13.60
CA PHE A 379 3.75 -2.63 -13.53
C PHE A 379 2.82 -2.08 -14.60
N ARG A 380 1.97 -1.13 -14.22
CA ARG A 380 1.13 -0.41 -15.17
C ARG A 380 1.31 1.08 -14.94
N PRO A 381 1.84 1.84 -15.92
CA PRO A 381 1.99 3.28 -15.75
C PRO A 381 0.61 3.94 -15.66
N HIS A 382 0.49 4.95 -14.83
CA HIS A 382 -0.65 5.85 -14.85
C HIS A 382 -0.62 6.61 -16.18
N ARG A 383 -1.74 6.66 -16.88
CA ARG A 383 -1.84 7.48 -18.09
C ARG A 383 -1.79 8.93 -17.64
N GLY A 384 -0.77 9.66 -18.08
CA GLY A 384 -0.62 11.10 -17.85
C GLY A 384 -1.70 11.92 -18.53
#